data_AF-A0A4Y8KY44-F1
#
_entry.id   AF-A0A4Y8KY44-F1
#
_cell.length_a   1.000
_cell.length_b   1.000
_cell.length_c   1.000
_cell.angle_alpha   90.00
_cell.angle_beta   90.00
_cell.angle_gamma   90.00
#
_symmetry.space_group_name_H-M   'P 1'
#
loop_
_entity.id
_entity.type
_entity.pdbx_description
1 polymer ?
#
loop_
_entity_poly.entity_id
_entity_poly.type
_entity_poly.pdbx_seq_one_letter_code
_entity_poly.pdbx_strand_id
1 'polypeptide(L)'
;MFLVVKILVSAVIIAVVTEVARRFPTYGGLIAALPLVSLLSIFWLYVQGTEKTELSKFALGVLWGFPATAVLLLIVFLSLKHSLNLFVGLGLGISGWVLFLMLQEKVIRGWI
;
A
#
# COMPACT_ATOMS: atom_id res chain seq x y z
N MET A 1 -4.62 21.00 10.90
CA MET A 1 -3.65 21.07 12.03
C MET A 1 -3.14 19.66 12.33
N PHE A 2 -1.92 19.47 12.83
CA PHE A 2 -1.14 18.20 12.95
C PHE A 2 -0.23 17.77 11.78
N LEU A 3 0.07 18.62 10.80
CA LEU A 3 0.90 18.23 9.64
C LEU A 3 2.31 17.75 10.06
N VAL A 4 3.00 18.50 10.93
CA VAL A 4 4.34 18.14 11.42
C VAL A 4 4.32 16.80 12.15
N VAL A 5 3.35 16.58 13.03
CA VAL A 5 3.20 15.33 13.79
C VAL A 5 2.94 14.16 12.84
N LYS A 6 2.07 14.33 11.83
CA LYS A 6 1.81 13.30 10.81
C LYS A 6 3.10 12.89 10.10
N ILE A 7 3.90 13.87 9.66
CA ILE A 7 5.17 13.61 8.97
C ILE A 7 6.14 12.86 9.87
N LEU A 8 6.33 13.31 11.12
CA LEU A 8 7.25 12.67 12.06
C LEU A 8 6.85 11.23 12.37
N VAL A 9 5.56 10.98 12.64
CA VAL A 9 5.05 9.62 12.91
C VAL A 9 5.24 8.72 11.68
N SER A 10 4.91 9.20 10.48
CA SER A 10 5.11 8.44 9.25
C SER A 10 6.60 8.11 9.00
N ALA A 11 7.49 9.07 9.21
CA ALA A 11 8.93 8.87 9.04
C ALA A 11 9.48 7.84 10.04
N VAL A 12 9.05 7.91 11.30
CA VAL A 12 9.44 6.94 12.34
C VAL A 12 8.97 5.53 11.99
N ILE A 13 7.72 5.39 11.53
CA ILE A 13 7.18 4.08 11.11
C ILE A 13 8.02 3.50 9.97
N ILE A 14 8.32 4.29 8.93
CA ILE A 14 9.15 3.85 7.80
C ILE A 14 10.55 3.45 8.29
N ALA A 15 11.18 4.26 9.14
CA ALA A 15 12.50 3.97 9.69
C ALA A 15 12.52 2.65 10.48
N VAL A 16 11.52 2.42 11.33
CA VAL A 16 11.41 1.16 12.10
C VAL A 16 11.22 -0.03 11.17
N VAL A 17 10.29 0.05 10.21
CA VAL A 17 10.02 -1.05 9.27
C VAL A 17 11.26 -1.40 8.45
N THR A 18 11.96 -0.38 7.94
CA THR A 18 13.18 -0.59 7.15
C THR A 18 14.32 -1.20 7.98
N GLU A 19 14.51 -0.76 9.22
CA GLU A 19 15.55 -1.32 10.09
C GLU A 19 15.23 -2.76 10.51
N VAL A 20 13.96 -3.07 10.78
CA VAL A 20 13.52 -4.45 11.03
C VAL A 20 13.73 -5.33 9.78
N ALA A 21 13.39 -4.83 8.58
CA ALA A 21 13.60 -5.56 7.33
C ALA A 21 15.09 -5.79 7.01
N ARG A 22 15.97 -4.85 7.39
CA ARG A 22 17.42 -5.04 7.24
C ARG A 22 17.96 -6.13 8.15
N ARG A 23 17.46 -6.23 9.39
CA ARG A 23 17.91 -7.24 10.37
C ARG A 23 17.24 -8.60 10.17
N PHE A 24 15.95 -8.59 9.83
CA PHE A 24 15.11 -9.77 9.68
C PHE A 24 14.27 -9.67 8.39
N PRO A 25 14.84 -9.98 7.21
CA PRO A 25 14.16 -9.77 5.92
C PRO A 25 12.79 -10.44 5.81
N THR A 26 12.65 -11.68 6.29
CA THR A 26 11.37 -12.42 6.25
C THR A 26 10.29 -11.72 7.07
N TYR A 27 10.58 -11.36 8.33
CA TYR A 27 9.61 -10.69 9.21
C TYR A 27 9.37 -9.24 8.79
N GLY A 28 10.40 -8.54 8.31
CA GLY A 28 10.27 -7.19 7.78
C GLY A 28 9.40 -7.14 6.53
N GLY A 29 9.43 -8.16 5.67
CA GLY A 29 8.50 -8.29 4.55
C GLY A 29 7.05 -8.42 5.01
N LEU A 30 6.78 -9.20 6.06
CA LEU A 30 5.43 -9.34 6.63
C LEU A 30 4.93 -8.04 7.25
N ILE A 31 5.78 -7.32 7.98
CA ILE A 31 5.43 -6.03 8.57
C ILE A 31 5.21 -4.98 7.46
N ALA A 32 6.06 -4.96 6.44
CA ALA A 32 5.93 -4.06 5.29
C ALA A 32 4.69 -4.35 4.43
N ALA A 33 4.18 -5.59 4.44
CA ALA A 33 2.94 -5.96 3.76
C ALA A 33 1.68 -5.40 4.46
N LEU A 34 1.78 -4.99 5.73
CA LEU A 34 0.67 -4.32 6.41
C LEU A 34 0.40 -2.97 5.73
N PRO A 35 -0.89 -2.60 5.52
CA PRO A 35 -1.25 -1.31 4.92
C PRO A 35 -1.11 -0.17 5.95
N LEU A 36 0.08 0.01 6.52
CA LEU A 36 0.37 0.94 7.61
C LEU A 36 -0.02 2.38 7.24
N VAL A 37 0.23 2.79 6.00
CA VAL A 37 -0.16 4.11 5.48
C VAL A 37 -1.68 4.28 5.52
N SER A 38 -2.43 3.26 5.10
CA SER A 38 -3.90 3.30 5.11
C SER A 38 -4.46 3.28 6.53
N LEU A 39 -3.91 2.44 7.42
CA LEU A 39 -4.32 2.38 8.83
C LEU A 39 -4.07 3.71 9.54
N LEU A 40 -2.89 4.31 9.32
CA LEU A 40 -2.56 5.61 9.87
C LEU A 40 -3.48 6.71 9.29
N SER A 41 -3.83 6.62 8.01
CA SER A 41 -4.77 7.54 7.37
C SER A 41 -6.16 7.46 8.00
N ILE A 42 -6.69 6.24 8.21
CA ILE A 42 -7.98 6.02 8.92
C ILE A 42 -7.94 6.62 10.33
N PHE A 43 -6.85 6.38 11.07
CA PHE A 43 -6.67 6.95 12.40
C PHE A 43 -6.75 8.47 12.39
N TRP A 44 -6.04 9.12 11.47
CA TRP A 44 -6.08 10.58 11.36
C TRP A 44 -7.44 11.13 10.91
N LEU A 45 -8.12 10.46 9.98
CA LEU A 45 -9.47 10.83 9.55
C LEU A 45 -10.45 10.73 10.70
N TYR A 46 -10.35 9.68 11.51
CA TYR A 46 -11.16 9.51 12.72
C TYR A 46 -10.91 10.62 13.74
N VAL A 47 -9.65 10.95 14.05
CA VAL A 47 -9.29 12.05 14.97
C VAL A 47 -9.80 13.41 14.46
N GLN A 48 -9.92 13.58 13.14
CA GLN A 48 -10.46 14.79 12.52
C GLN A 48 -12.00 14.86 12.51
N GLY A 49 -12.68 13.86 13.07
CA GLY A 49 -14.14 13.82 13.14
C GLY A 49 -14.80 13.37 11.84
N THR A 50 -14.10 12.60 11.00
CA THR A 50 -14.70 12.03 9.78
C THR A 50 -15.82 11.05 10.14
N GLU A 51 -16.96 11.16 9.46
CA GLU A 51 -18.12 10.29 9.66
C GLU A 51 -17.78 8.80 9.47
N LYS A 52 -18.44 7.93 10.24
CA LYS A 52 -18.20 6.47 10.20
C LYS A 52 -18.48 5.88 8.80
N THR A 53 -19.44 6.44 8.08
CA THR A 53 -19.78 6.02 6.71
C THR A 53 -18.63 6.29 5.74
N GLU A 54 -17.96 7.43 5.85
CA GLU A 54 -16.82 7.81 5.02
C GLU A 54 -15.56 7.01 5.39
N LEU A 55 -15.34 6.76 6.68
CA LEU A 55 -14.27 5.85 7.13
C LEU A 55 -14.45 4.42 6.59
N SER A 56 -15.69 3.92 6.60
CA SER A 56 -16.02 2.59 6.05
C SER A 56 -15.78 2.55 4.53
N LYS A 57 -16.22 3.57 3.79
CA LYS A 57 -15.94 3.70 2.35
C LYS A 57 -14.44 3.73 2.06
N PHE A 58 -13.67 4.47 2.84
CA PHE A 58 -12.21 4.51 2.71
C PHE A 58 -11.59 3.13 2.94
N ALA A 59 -11.99 2.43 4.01
CA ALA A 59 -11.51 1.08 4.31
C ALA A 59 -11.86 0.08 3.20
N LEU A 60 -13.08 0.15 2.65
CA LEU A 60 -13.49 -0.64 1.48
C LEU A 60 -12.65 -0.32 0.24
N GLY A 61 -12.38 0.96 -0.03
CA GLY A 61 -11.53 1.37 -1.15
C GLY A 61 -10.10 0.81 -1.02
N VAL A 62 -9.52 0.85 0.19
CA VAL A 62 -8.21 0.24 0.48
C VAL A 62 -8.24 -1.26 0.27
N LEU A 63 -9.27 -1.96 0.77
CA LEU A 63 -9.44 -3.39 0.59
C LEU A 63 -9.50 -3.75 -0.90
N TRP A 64 -10.19 -2.94 -1.70
CA TRP A 64 -10.35 -3.20 -3.13
C TRP A 64 -9.10 -2.92 -3.96
N GLY A 65 -8.23 -2.01 -3.50
CA GLY A 65 -6.92 -1.77 -4.09
C GLY A 65 -5.85 -2.81 -3.72
N PHE A 66 -6.13 -3.67 -2.73
CA PHE A 66 -5.17 -4.68 -2.25
C PHE A 66 -4.77 -5.71 -3.33
N PRO A 67 -5.69 -6.28 -4.13
CA PRO A 67 -5.33 -7.26 -5.16
C PRO A 67 -4.40 -6.67 -6.25
N ALA A 68 -4.64 -5.44 -6.71
CA ALA A 68 -3.72 -4.77 -7.64
C ALA A 68 -2.33 -4.59 -7.02
N THR A 69 -2.28 -4.25 -5.73
CA THR A 69 -1.00 -4.09 -5.00
C THR A 69 -0.25 -5.42 -4.91
N ALA A 70 -0.96 -6.54 -4.74
CA ALA A 70 -0.35 -7.87 -4.81
C ALA A 70 0.24 -8.17 -6.20
N VAL A 71 -0.43 -7.76 -7.28
CA VAL A 71 0.10 -7.88 -8.66
C VAL A 71 1.37 -7.05 -8.85
N LEU A 72 1.40 -5.81 -8.34
CA LEU A 72 2.61 -4.97 -8.34
C LEU A 72 3.78 -5.70 -7.69
N LEU A 73 3.59 -6.18 -6.46
CA LEU A 73 4.64 -6.84 -5.69
C LEU A 73 5.10 -8.13 -6.36
N LEU A 74 4.18 -8.89 -6.99
CA LEU A 74 4.51 -10.07 -7.76
C LEU A 74 5.41 -9.75 -8.95
N ILE A 75 5.08 -8.69 -9.72
CA ILE A 75 5.89 -8.27 -10.88
C ILE A 75 7.27 -7.81 -10.41
N VAL A 76 7.34 -7.00 -9.35
CA VAL A 76 8.63 -6.55 -8.78
C VAL A 76 9.46 -7.73 -8.31
N PHE A 77 8.85 -8.70 -7.60
CA PHE A 77 9.53 -9.91 -7.15
C PHE A 77 10.09 -10.73 -8.32
N LEU A 78 9.29 -10.99 -9.35
CA LEU A 78 9.73 -11.73 -10.54
C LEU A 78 10.83 -10.97 -11.29
N SER A 79 10.70 -9.66 -11.42
CA SER A 79 11.70 -8.79 -12.04
C SER A 79 13.06 -8.89 -11.32
N LEU A 80 13.06 -8.79 -9.99
CA LEU A 80 14.27 -8.92 -9.18
C LEU A 80 14.85 -10.34 -9.25
N LYS A 81 14.02 -11.38 -9.29
CA LYS A 81 14.45 -12.77 -9.47
C LYS A 81 15.16 -12.99 -10.82
N HIS A 82 14.75 -12.28 -11.87
CA HIS A 82 15.39 -12.29 -13.18
C HIS A 82 16.57 -11.32 -13.32
N SER A 83 17.08 -10.76 -12.21
CA SER A 83 18.22 -9.82 -12.20
C SER A 83 18.00 -8.53 -13.01
N LEU A 84 16.74 -8.14 -13.23
CA LEU A 84 16.42 -6.84 -13.81
C LEU A 84 16.71 -5.73 -12.81
N ASN A 85 17.00 -4.53 -13.33
CA ASN A 85 17.20 -3.34 -12.50
C ASN A 85 15.92 -3.02 -11.69
N LEU A 86 16.07 -2.66 -10.41
CA LEU A 86 14.98 -2.28 -9.52
C LEU A 86 14.06 -1.22 -10.14
N PHE A 87 14.61 -0.19 -10.78
CA PHE A 87 13.79 0.89 -11.37
C PHE A 87 12.91 0.37 -12.51
N VAL A 88 13.42 -0.56 -13.31
CA VAL A 88 12.66 -1.23 -14.38
C VAL A 88 11.57 -2.10 -13.77
N GLY A 89 11.91 -2.89 -12.74
CA GLY A 89 10.94 -3.72 -12.02
C GLY A 89 9.82 -2.92 -11.38
N LEU A 90 10.13 -1.78 -10.76
CA LEU A 90 9.15 -0.86 -10.21
C LEU A 90 8.26 -0.25 -11.31
N GLY A 91 8.86 0.17 -12.43
CA GLY A 91 8.11 0.69 -13.58
C GLY A 91 7.11 -0.34 -14.13
N LEU A 92 7.55 -1.58 -14.33
CA LEU A 92 6.69 -2.69 -14.76
C LEU A 92 5.62 -2.99 -13.71
N GLY A 93 5.98 -3.02 -12.42
CA GLY A 93 5.03 -3.26 -11.33
C GLY A 93 3.93 -2.20 -11.28
N ILE A 94 4.27 -0.91 -11.41
CA ILE A 94 3.31 0.19 -11.45
C ILE A 94 2.41 0.06 -12.69
N SER A 95 2.97 -0.26 -13.86
CA SER A 95 2.14 -0.48 -15.05
C SER A 95 1.15 -1.64 -14.88
N GLY A 96 1.60 -2.76 -14.29
CA GLY A 96 0.75 -3.90 -14.00
C GLY A 96 -0.34 -3.59 -12.98
N TRP A 97 0.00 -2.80 -11.95
CA TRP A 97 -0.96 -2.29 -10.96
C TRP A 97 -2.07 -1.47 -11.62
N VAL A 98 -1.72 -0.49 -12.48
CA VAL A 98 -2.69 0.34 -13.18
C VAL A 98 -3.58 -0.51 -14.09
N LEU A 99 -2.99 -1.40 -14.89
CA LEU A 99 -3.74 -2.26 -15.81
C LEU A 99 -4.70 -3.19 -15.04
N PHE A 100 -4.24 -3.77 -13.93
CA PHE A 100 -5.06 -4.66 -13.12
C PHE A 100 -6.20 -3.89 -12.43
N LEU A 101 -5.93 -2.69 -11.90
CA LEU A 101 -6.99 -1.83 -11.35
C LEU A 101 -8.05 -1.49 -12.40
N MET A 102 -7.64 -1.13 -13.62
CA MET A 102 -8.59 -0.85 -14.71
C MET A 102 -9.45 -2.07 -15.04
N LEU A 103 -8.90 -3.27 -14.97
CA LEU A 103 -9.66 -4.52 -15.13
C LEU A 103 -10.61 -4.74 -13.95
N GLN A 104 -10.14 -4.55 -12.71
CA GLN A 104 -10.99 -4.65 -11.52
C GLN A 104 -12.16 -3.67 -11.58
N GLU A 105 -11.93 -2.41 -11.95
CA GLU A 105 -12.99 -1.40 -12.08
C GLU A 105 -14.08 -1.83 -13.07
N LYS A 106 -13.69 -2.42 -14.21
CA LYS A 106 -14.66 -2.95 -15.18
C LYS A 106 -15.48 -4.11 -14.62
N VAL A 107 -14.86 -4.98 -13.83
CA VAL A 107 -15.54 -6.12 -13.19
C VAL A 107 -16.53 -5.64 -12.12
N ILE A 108 -16.14 -4.68 -11.27
CA ILE A 108 -17.00 -4.18 -10.18
C ILE A 108 -18.15 -3.34 -10.72
N ARG A 109 -17.88 -2.46 -11.70
CA ARG A 109 -18.90 -1.66 -12.37
C ARG A 109 -19.89 -2.51 -13.16
N GLY A 110 -19.55 -3.77 -13.45
CA GLY A 110 -20.50 -4.75 -14.02
C GLY A 110 -21.39 -5.44 -12.97
N TRP A 111 -21.10 -5.27 -11.68
CA TRP A 111 -21.81 -5.90 -10.55
C TRP A 111 -22.62 -4.90 -9.70
N ILE A 112 -22.39 -3.59 -9.86
CA ILE A 112 -23.14 -2.49 -9.23
C ILE A 112 -23.96 -1.78 -10.30
#